data_AF-A0A2M8P6M7-F1
#
_entry.id   AF-A0A2M8P6M7-F1
#
_cell.length_a   1.000
_cell.length_b   1.000
_cell.length_c   1.000
_cell.angle_alpha   90.00
_cell.angle_beta   90.00
_cell.angle_gamma   90.00
#
_symmetry.space_group_name_H-M   'P 1'
#
loop_
_entity.id
_entity.type
_entity.pdbx_description
1 polymer ?
#
loop_
_entity_poly.entity_id
_entity_poly.type
_entity_poly.pdbx_seq_one_letter_code
_entity_poly.pdbx_strand_id
1 'polypeptide(L)'
;MDIYKFLSASQKNVVSIHCLAGKGRTGTVICCYLLFSGLFADKESALNFFAMRRSRHNWGVTGPSQRRYIGYFERIWFKRVRPHHTSLILTKLTFSRVPWEKRTFTPIVTIHDMSDNSSKPALIYS
;
A
#
# COMPACT_ATOMS: atom_id res chain seq x y z
N MET A 1 11.92 9.98 3.76
CA MET A 1 12.83 10.56 4.78
C MET A 1 12.53 12.04 5.04
N ASP A 2 11.93 12.76 4.09
CA ASP A 2 11.76 14.22 4.19
C ASP A 2 10.79 14.66 5.29
N ILE A 3 9.69 13.91 5.49
CA ILE A 3 8.76 14.16 6.61
C ILE A 3 9.50 14.07 7.96
N TYR A 4 10.32 13.04 8.15
CA TYR A 4 11.08 12.87 9.39
C TYR A 4 12.10 13.97 9.58
N LYS A 5 12.91 14.28 8.55
CA LYS A 5 13.88 15.37 8.60
C LYS A 5 13.23 16.71 8.97
N PHE A 6 12.10 17.03 8.33
CA PHE A 6 11.36 18.25 8.62
C PHE A 6 10.83 18.28 10.06
N LEU A 7 10.20 17.20 10.53
CA LEU A 7 9.67 17.13 11.89
C LEU A 7 10.78 17.12 12.96
N SER A 8 11.93 16.51 12.68
CA SER A 8 13.08 16.48 13.60
C SER A 8 13.85 17.79 13.67
N ALA A 9 13.71 18.68 12.69
CA ALA A 9 14.44 19.96 12.68
C ALA A 9 13.95 20.95 13.75
N SER A 10 12.69 20.85 14.19
CA SER A 10 12.13 21.68 15.26
C SER A 10 10.86 21.05 15.82
N GLN A 11 10.70 21.10 17.15
CA GLN A 11 9.48 20.63 17.82
C GLN A 11 8.23 21.43 17.43
N LYS A 12 8.40 22.62 16.84
CA LYS A 12 7.29 23.44 16.33
C LYS A 12 6.84 23.05 14.92
N ASN A 13 7.59 22.20 14.22
CA ASN A 13 7.29 21.83 12.85
C ASN A 13 6.09 20.87 12.79
N VAL A 14 5.16 21.15 11.89
CA VAL A 14 3.94 20.37 11.69
C VAL A 14 3.80 20.02 10.21
N VAL A 15 3.45 18.77 9.92
CA VAL A 15 3.18 18.29 8.56
C VAL A 15 1.70 17.94 8.43
N SER A 16 1.06 18.50 7.40
CA SER A 16 -0.31 18.14 7.01
C SER A 16 -0.28 17.23 5.77
N ILE A 17 -0.89 16.05 5.88
CA ILE A 17 -1.00 15.09 4.78
C ILE A 17 -2.48 14.91 4.47
N HIS A 18 -2.87 15.16 3.22
CA HIS A 18 -4.27 15.01 2.82
C HIS A 18 -4.43 14.30 1.48
N CYS A 19 -5.62 13.77 1.28
CA CYS A 19 -6.17 13.39 0.00
C CYS A 19 -7.65 13.81 0.01
N LEU A 20 -8.45 13.44 -0.99
CA LEU A 20 -9.85 13.86 -1.05
C LEU A 20 -10.64 13.57 0.25
N ALA A 21 -10.53 12.35 0.77
CA ALA A 21 -11.27 11.93 1.97
C ALA A 21 -10.39 11.80 3.23
N GLY A 22 -9.07 11.98 3.13
CA GLY A 22 -8.14 11.73 4.24
C GLY A 22 -8.12 10.27 4.75
N LYS A 23 -8.55 9.28 3.95
CA LYS A 23 -8.68 7.86 4.34
C LYS A 23 -7.49 7.00 3.91
N GLY A 24 -7.55 6.51 2.67
CA GLY A 24 -6.65 5.47 2.18
C GLY A 24 -5.23 5.97 1.90
N ARG A 25 -5.08 6.90 0.96
CA ARG A 25 -3.76 7.45 0.56
C ARG A 25 -3.07 8.15 1.73
N THR A 26 -3.79 9.04 2.41
CA THR A 26 -3.31 9.72 3.62
C THR A 26 -2.88 8.73 4.69
N GLY A 27 -3.74 7.77 5.04
CA GLY A 27 -3.42 6.76 6.04
C GLY A 27 -2.24 5.87 5.65
N THR A 28 -2.07 5.58 4.36
CA THR A 28 -0.93 4.79 3.86
C THR A 28 0.39 5.50 4.17
N VAL A 29 0.49 6.80 3.84
CA VAL A 29 1.70 7.59 4.11
C VAL A 29 1.94 7.72 5.61
N ILE A 30 0.89 8.02 6.39
CA ILE A 30 0.99 8.16 7.85
C ILE A 30 1.43 6.85 8.51
N CYS A 31 0.87 5.70 8.13
CA CYS A 31 1.27 4.41 8.69
C CYS A 31 2.72 4.07 8.36
N CYS A 32 3.17 4.30 7.11
CA CYS A 32 4.58 4.13 6.76
C CYS A 32 5.49 5.07 7.55
N TYR A 33 5.07 6.31 7.79
CA TYR A 33 5.83 7.25 8.62
C TYR A 33 5.93 6.76 10.08
N LEU A 34 4.83 6.31 10.67
CA LEU A 34 4.80 5.81 12.04
C LEU A 34 5.70 4.59 12.25
N LEU A 35 5.75 3.70 11.26
CA LEU A 35 6.71 2.60 11.19
C LEU A 35 8.15 3.14 11.07
N PHE A 36 8.37 4.05 10.13
CA PHE A 36 9.68 4.64 9.87
C PHE A 36 10.29 5.30 11.11
N SER A 37 9.49 6.08 11.84
CA SER A 37 9.90 6.83 13.03
C SER A 37 10.06 5.94 14.28
N GLY A 38 9.78 4.64 14.18
CA GLY A 38 9.89 3.70 15.30
C GLY A 38 8.78 3.81 16.35
N LEU A 39 7.69 4.55 16.08
CA LEU A 39 6.57 4.62 17.02
C LEU A 39 5.80 3.29 17.10
N PHE A 40 5.78 2.53 16.01
CA PHE A 40 5.24 1.17 15.98
C PHE A 40 6.23 0.24 15.27
N ALA A 41 6.32 -0.99 15.76
CA ALA A 41 7.19 -2.03 15.22
C ALA A 41 6.51 -2.90 14.16
N ASP A 42 5.18 -2.87 14.08
CA ASP A 42 4.40 -3.69 13.17
C ASP A 42 3.29 -2.91 12.45
N LYS A 43 2.96 -3.41 11.25
CA LYS A 43 1.99 -2.83 10.33
C LYS A 43 0.57 -2.75 10.93
N GLU A 44 0.14 -3.74 11.71
CA GLU A 44 -1.24 -3.78 12.22
C GLU A 44 -1.45 -2.76 13.34
N SER A 45 -0.46 -2.58 14.22
CA SER A 45 -0.48 -1.55 15.26
C SER A 45 -0.55 -0.14 14.66
N ALA A 46 0.26 0.15 13.63
CA ALA A 46 0.22 1.44 12.94
C ALA A 46 -1.13 1.71 12.26
N LEU A 47 -1.69 0.68 11.60
CA LEU A 47 -3.00 0.76 10.94
C LEU A 47 -4.13 1.01 11.93
N ASN A 48 -4.15 0.28 13.05
CA ASN A 48 -5.16 0.43 14.09
C ASN A 48 -5.05 1.80 14.76
N PHE A 49 -3.84 2.25 15.09
CA PHE A 49 -3.62 3.58 15.66
C PHE A 49 -4.15 4.69 14.75
N PHE A 50 -3.83 4.66 13.45
CA PHE A 50 -4.35 5.64 12.51
C PHE A 50 -5.88 5.60 12.43
N ALA A 51 -6.48 4.41 12.35
CA ALA A 51 -7.92 4.23 12.26
C ALA A 51 -8.68 4.81 13.48
N MET A 52 -8.16 4.54 14.68
CA MET A 52 -8.71 5.04 15.95
C MET A 52 -8.55 6.55 16.07
N ARG A 53 -7.38 7.09 15.71
CA ARG A 53 -7.11 8.53 15.85
C ARG A 53 -7.90 9.38 14.87
N ARG A 54 -8.19 8.83 13.69
CA ARG A 54 -8.80 9.54 12.58
C ARG A 54 -10.33 9.45 12.56
N SER A 55 -10.95 8.45 13.18
CA SER A 55 -12.41 8.29 13.15
C SER A 55 -12.97 7.52 14.35
N ARG A 56 -14.19 7.87 14.76
CA ARG A 56 -14.90 7.20 15.88
C ARG A 56 -15.28 5.74 15.59
N HIS A 57 -15.38 5.37 14.31
CA HIS A 57 -15.77 4.02 13.87
C HIS A 57 -14.58 3.14 13.48
N ASN A 58 -13.35 3.53 13.83
CA ASN A 58 -12.12 2.81 13.48
C ASN A 58 -11.94 2.59 11.96
N TRP A 59 -12.33 3.57 11.15
CA TRP A 59 -12.18 3.59 9.69
C TRP A 59 -10.85 4.21 9.25
N GLY A 60 -9.83 3.36 9.13
CA GLY A 60 -8.53 3.72 8.57
C GLY A 60 -8.36 3.30 7.12
N VAL A 61 -7.18 2.75 6.82
CA VAL A 61 -6.83 2.21 5.50
C VAL A 61 -7.50 0.84 5.32
N THR A 62 -8.53 0.80 4.47
CA THR A 62 -9.31 -0.42 4.19
C THR A 62 -8.91 -1.09 2.88
N GLY A 63 -8.33 -0.35 1.92
CA GLY A 63 -7.95 -0.89 0.63
C GLY A 63 -6.88 -1.98 0.77
N PRO A 64 -7.09 -3.21 0.24
CA PRO A 64 -6.15 -4.31 0.42
C PRO A 64 -4.79 -4.03 -0.23
N SER A 65 -4.76 -3.36 -1.38
CA SER A 65 -3.52 -2.92 -2.03
C SER A 65 -2.74 -1.91 -1.18
N GLN A 66 -3.43 -0.93 -0.59
CA GLN A 66 -2.82 0.06 0.31
C GLN A 66 -2.23 -0.62 1.56
N ARG A 67 -2.99 -1.50 2.23
CA ARG A 67 -2.50 -2.29 3.38
C ARG A 67 -1.31 -3.17 3.00
N ARG A 68 -1.32 -3.76 1.81
CA ARG A 68 -0.18 -4.55 1.28
C ARG A 68 1.08 -3.70 1.16
N TYR A 69 0.98 -2.49 0.62
CA TYR A 69 2.12 -1.57 0.49
C TYR A 69 2.73 -1.17 1.84
N ILE A 70 1.90 -0.94 2.86
CA ILE A 70 2.40 -0.68 4.23
C ILE A 70 3.15 -1.92 4.76
N GLY A 71 2.65 -3.12 4.47
CA GLY A 71 3.35 -4.37 4.80
C GLY A 71 4.68 -4.55 4.04
N TYR A 72 4.75 -4.15 2.77
CA TYR A 72 6.02 -4.11 2.05
C TYR A 72 7.00 -3.14 2.70
N PHE A 73 6.53 -1.97 3.11
CA PHE A 73 7.34 -0.98 3.81
C PHE A 73 7.89 -1.53 5.13
N GLU A 74 7.05 -2.17 5.96
CA GLU A 74 7.49 -2.86 7.19
C GLU A 74 8.60 -3.88 6.90
N ARG A 75 8.42 -4.74 5.89
CA ARG A 75 9.41 -5.76 5.52
C ARG A 75 10.75 -5.16 5.09
N ILE A 76 10.71 -4.09 4.30
CA ILE A 76 11.93 -3.44 3.80
C ILE A 76 12.63 -2.67 4.93
N TRP A 77 11.87 -1.89 5.70
CA TRP A 77 12.43 -0.99 6.71
C TRP A 77 12.88 -1.73 7.97
N PHE A 78 11.98 -2.51 8.58
CA PHE A 78 12.28 -3.22 9.83
C PHE A 78 12.96 -4.56 9.60
N LYS A 79 12.42 -5.38 8.69
CA LYS A 79 12.93 -6.75 8.46
C LYS A 79 14.13 -6.78 7.51
N ARG A 80 14.60 -5.61 7.05
CA ARG A 80 15.73 -5.42 6.12
C ARG A 80 15.64 -6.31 4.86
N VAL A 81 14.42 -6.65 4.45
CA VAL A 81 14.18 -7.45 3.25
C VAL A 81 14.51 -6.59 2.04
N ARG A 82 15.43 -7.04 1.20
CA ARG A 82 15.74 -6.36 -0.05
C ARG A 82 14.63 -6.61 -1.07
N PRO A 83 14.09 -5.56 -1.71
CA PRO A 83 13.20 -5.74 -2.84
C PRO A 83 13.86 -6.61 -3.92
N HIS A 84 13.04 -7.41 -4.60
CA HIS A 84 13.50 -8.14 -5.76
C HIS A 84 13.84 -7.15 -6.88
N HIS A 85 15.02 -7.30 -7.49
CA HIS A 85 15.57 -6.36 -8.48
C HIS A 85 15.64 -6.97 -9.88
N THR A 86 15.16 -8.20 -10.05
CA THR A 86 15.17 -8.90 -11.34
C THR A 86 13.79 -8.84 -11.97
N SER A 87 13.74 -8.67 -13.29
CA SER A 87 12.50 -8.75 -14.06
C SER A 87 11.93 -10.17 -13.97
N LEU A 88 10.62 -10.24 -13.76
CA LEU A 88 9.88 -11.50 -13.68
C LEU A 88 8.97 -11.66 -14.90
N ILE A 89 8.83 -12.88 -15.38
CA ILE A 89 7.90 -13.24 -16.46
C ILE A 89 6.67 -13.86 -15.81
N LEU A 90 5.50 -13.25 -16.03
CA LEU A 90 4.23 -13.84 -15.61
C LEU A 90 3.81 -14.94 -16.60
N THR A 91 3.94 -16.20 -16.19
CA THR A 91 3.67 -17.35 -17.06
C THR A 91 2.24 -17.88 -16.95
N LYS A 92 1.63 -17.79 -15.76
CA LYS A 92 0.31 -18.37 -15.50
C LYS A 92 -0.41 -17.66 -14.38
N LEU A 93 -1.72 -17.47 -14.54
CA LEU A 93 -2.65 -17.11 -13.48
C LEU A 93 -3.61 -18.27 -13.23
N THR A 94 -3.83 -18.62 -11.97
CA THR A 94 -4.72 -19.73 -11.58
C THR A 94 -5.84 -19.20 -10.69
N PHE A 95 -7.09 -19.42 -11.09
CA PHE A 95 -8.26 -19.14 -10.27
C PHE A 95 -8.65 -20.41 -9.52
N SER A 96 -8.62 -20.37 -8.19
CA SER A 96 -8.92 -21.54 -7.37
C SER A 96 -10.43 -21.83 -7.24
N ARG A 97 -11.28 -20.83 -7.49
CA ARG A 97 -12.74 -20.93 -7.43
C ARG A 97 -13.39 -20.05 -8.47
N VAL A 98 -14.59 -20.44 -8.89
CA VAL A 98 -15.50 -19.62 -9.70
C VAL A 98 -16.20 -18.61 -8.79
N PRO A 99 -16.39 -17.35 -9.22
CA PRO A 99 -17.21 -16.38 -8.49
C PRO A 99 -18.59 -16.95 -8.18
N TRP A 100 -19.02 -16.83 -6.92
CA TRP A 100 -20.20 -17.52 -6.38
C TRP A 100 -21.53 -17.21 -7.10
N GLU A 101 -21.62 -16.06 -7.76
CA GLU A 101 -22.78 -15.62 -8.53
C GLU A 101 -23.04 -16.44 -9.80
N LYS A 102 -22.05 -17.22 -10.29
CA LYS A 102 -22.17 -17.97 -11.55
C LYS A 102 -21.61 -19.38 -11.44
N ARG A 103 -22.22 -20.34 -12.15
CA ARG A 103 -21.68 -21.72 -12.28
C ARG A 103 -20.38 -21.75 -13.11
N THR A 104 -20.21 -20.80 -14.02
CA THR A 104 -19.03 -20.64 -14.88
C THR A 104 -18.71 -19.15 -15.06
N PHE A 105 -17.47 -18.82 -15.42
CA PHE A 105 -17.08 -17.46 -15.78
C PHE A 105 -15.96 -17.48 -16.82
N THR A 106 -15.92 -16.46 -17.67
CA THR A 106 -14.86 -16.21 -18.65
C THR A 106 -14.09 -14.98 -18.20
N PRO A 107 -12.95 -15.13 -17.48
CA PRO A 107 -12.19 -13.97 -17.01
C PRO A 107 -11.47 -13.28 -18.15
N ILE A 108 -11.48 -11.94 -18.13
CA ILE A 108 -10.58 -11.09 -18.90
C ILE A 108 -9.62 -10.44 -17.90
N VAL A 109 -8.32 -10.54 -18.15
CA VAL A 109 -7.29 -9.99 -17.25
C VAL A 109 -6.39 -9.03 -18.01
N THR A 110 -6.37 -7.78 -17.58
CA THR A 110 -5.44 -6.76 -18.09
C THR A 110 -4.31 -6.55 -17.09
N ILE A 111 -3.08 -6.57 -17.58
CA ILE A 111 -1.88 -6.34 -16.77
C ILE A 111 -1.30 -4.99 -17.17
N HIS A 112 -0.99 -4.17 -16.16
CA HIS A 112 -0.39 -2.85 -16.34
C HIS A 112 0.97 -2.83 -15.67
N ASP A 113 2.01 -2.47 -16.43
CA ASP A 113 3.32 -2.15 -15.90
C ASP A 113 3.54 -0.64 -16.04
N MET A 114 3.87 0.02 -14.94
CA MET A 114 4.07 1.47 -14.89
C MET A 114 5.55 1.86 -15.02
N SER A 115 6.45 0.88 -15.16
CA SER A 115 7.87 1.11 -15.45
C SER A 115 8.11 1.41 -16.94
N ASP A 116 7.17 1.02 -17.79
CA ASP A 116 7.17 1.36 -19.21
C ASP A 116 6.41 2.68 -19.42
N ASN A 117 7.15 3.73 -19.78
CA ASN A 117 6.59 5.05 -20.11
C ASN A 117 5.91 5.05 -21.50
N SER A 118 5.87 3.91 -22.19
CA SER A 118 5.06 3.74 -23.39
C SER A 118 3.59 3.61 -23.00
N SER A 119 2.78 4.54 -23.49
CA SER A 119 1.39 4.79 -23.12
C SER A 119 0.40 3.73 -23.63
N LYS A 120 0.81 2.46 -23.73
CA LYS A 120 -0.05 1.35 -24.12
C LYS A 120 0.06 0.20 -23.12
N PRO A 121 -1.02 -0.14 -22.39
CA PRO A 121 -1.04 -1.41 -21.68
C PRO A 121 -0.89 -2.53 -22.71
N ALA A 122 0.16 -3.34 -22.57
CA ALA A 122 0.26 -4.58 -23.33
C ALA A 122 -0.93 -5.47 -22.93
N LEU A 123 -1.87 -5.69 -23.84
CA LEU A 123 -2.89 -6.72 -23.72
C LEU A 123 -2.18 -8.06 -23.87
N ILE A 124 -1.92 -8.73 -22.74
CA ILE A 124 -1.12 -9.96 -22.76
C ILE A 124 -2.01 -11.19 -23.10
N TYR A 125 -3.33 -11.18 -22.87
CA TYR A 125 -4.25 -12.24 -23.32
C TYR A 125 -5.72 -11.76 -23.46
N SER A 126 -6.40 -12.24 -24.51
CA SER A 126 -7.88 -12.23 -24.68
C SER A 126 -8.43 -13.64 -24.57
#